data_AF-X8IGC2-F1
#
_entry.id   AF-X8IGC2-F1
#
_cell.length_a   1.000
_cell.length_b   1.000
_cell.length_c   1.000
_cell.angle_alpha   90.00
_cell.angle_beta   90.00
_cell.angle_gamma   90.00
#
_symmetry.space_group_name_H-M   'P 1'
#
loop_
_entity.id
_entity.type
_entity.pdbx_description
1 polymer ?
#
loop_
_entity_poly.entity_id
_entity_poly.type
_entity_poly.pdbx_seq_one_letter_code
_entity_poly.pdbx_strand_id
1 'polypeptide(L)'
;MENNNINNVLIFGNGPVALHLYLTLKKQGSNKVGLKIRDSLKAQKFYEELKKEQFILEGKVKTQLPAIAYGKTEVKPIIQSSKEILDEWETFILATPCDAYSDLLENIPFTSLKKLKTIVLVSPELSSAYFIKIILEKRGRNDINIISFSNYFGATNLAEGTYTKIIINALKGKIYLASTNVNDTEILKWVKYLKNMKVEGIICKNPLIAESKNITIFVHSPFLFNDVSLKQIFLKDSQKRYIYKLYPEGPITKYSIQDMVNLYHEIMELYKKMKIETFNLLEFLNDSYPVLEESLHLDEIKSFTDKPKNEQIFLLYVRYCCILIDPYSVPDEEGKYFDFSKVEYSKIFLDKDRKWCIPRRPAEDYSKLNLLFYLSKYYNTTNSTMEKCLKKYELFYNELVLEKGIENINKSCYLHQRDNEAKNLYSYINNFIL
;
A
#
# COMPACT_ATOMS: atom_id res chain seq x y z
N MET A 1 29.90 -16.27 14.52
CA MET A 1 28.91 -16.42 13.43
C MET A 1 27.98 -15.23 13.53
N GLU A 2 27.99 -14.32 12.55
CA GLU A 2 27.04 -13.20 12.57
C GLU A 2 25.61 -13.74 12.50
N ASN A 3 24.80 -13.36 13.49
CA ASN A 3 23.41 -13.77 13.58
C ASN A 3 22.61 -13.04 12.50
N ASN A 4 22.47 -13.69 11.35
CA ASN A 4 21.82 -13.15 10.16
C ASN A 4 20.28 -13.29 10.20
N ASN A 5 19.69 -13.62 11.35
CA ASN A 5 18.25 -13.76 11.52
C ASN A 5 17.64 -12.45 12.02
N ILE A 6 16.41 -12.18 11.57
CA ILE A 6 15.58 -11.08 12.09
C ILE A 6 14.98 -11.58 13.41
N ASN A 7 15.41 -11.03 14.54
CA ASN A 7 15.03 -11.51 15.87
C ASN A 7 14.24 -10.45 16.65
N ASN A 8 13.55 -10.91 17.70
CA ASN A 8 12.85 -10.05 18.65
C ASN A 8 11.95 -9.03 17.96
N VAL A 9 10.98 -9.54 17.20
CA VAL A 9 10.12 -8.75 16.31
C VAL A 9 8.73 -8.55 16.89
N LEU A 10 8.26 -7.31 16.98
CA LEU A 10 6.85 -7.01 17.28
C LEU A 10 6.15 -6.49 16.03
N ILE A 11 5.12 -7.21 15.57
CA ILE A 11 4.36 -6.86 14.37
C ILE A 11 3.07 -6.15 14.78
N PHE A 12 2.85 -4.95 14.24
CA PHE A 12 1.65 -4.17 14.46
C PHE A 12 0.58 -4.53 13.43
N GLY A 13 -0.52 -5.11 13.91
CA GLY A 13 -1.67 -5.52 13.11
C GLY A 13 -2.08 -6.99 13.30
N ASN A 14 -3.32 -7.29 12.95
CA ASN A 14 -3.89 -8.65 12.91
C ASN A 14 -4.61 -8.93 11.59
N GLY A 15 -4.22 -8.22 10.52
CA GLY A 15 -4.68 -8.48 9.17
C GLY A 15 -3.88 -9.60 8.49
N PRO A 16 -4.32 -10.10 7.33
CA PRO A 16 -3.65 -11.21 6.65
C PRO A 16 -2.15 -10.95 6.37
N VAL A 17 -1.75 -9.70 6.10
CA VAL A 17 -0.35 -9.30 5.93
C VAL A 17 0.47 -9.54 7.21
N ALA A 18 -0.03 -9.06 8.35
CA ALA A 18 0.62 -9.23 9.65
C ALA A 18 0.75 -10.71 10.04
N LEU A 19 -0.29 -11.49 9.78
CA LEU A 19 -0.30 -12.93 10.04
C LEU A 19 0.66 -13.69 9.13
N HIS A 20 0.74 -13.33 7.84
CA HIS A 20 1.72 -13.93 6.94
C HIS A 20 3.15 -13.64 7.38
N LEU A 21 3.46 -12.38 7.71
CA LEU A 21 4.76 -11.98 8.26
C LEU A 21 5.10 -12.74 9.54
N TYR A 22 4.14 -12.89 10.45
CA TYR A 22 4.32 -13.66 11.69
C TYR A 22 4.73 -15.10 11.38
N LEU A 23 3.98 -15.76 10.49
CA LEU A 23 4.22 -17.14 10.08
C LEU A 23 5.61 -17.31 9.46
N THR A 24 5.95 -16.48 8.49
CA THR A 24 7.21 -16.61 7.73
C THR A 24 8.43 -16.26 8.57
N LEU A 25 8.35 -15.26 9.46
CA LEU A 25 9.43 -14.95 10.41
C LEU A 25 9.70 -16.11 11.36
N LYS A 26 8.65 -16.70 11.95
CA LYS A 26 8.79 -17.90 12.79
C LYS A 26 9.41 -19.07 12.03
N LYS A 27 8.94 -19.33 10.80
CA LYS A 27 9.49 -20.42 9.97
C LYS A 27 10.93 -20.18 9.52
N GLN A 28 11.34 -18.92 9.38
CA GLN A 28 12.72 -18.54 9.02
C GLN A 28 13.65 -18.40 10.23
N GLY A 29 13.24 -18.85 11.42
CA GLY A 29 14.11 -18.96 12.58
C GLY A 29 14.23 -17.69 13.42
N SER A 30 13.27 -16.77 13.34
CA SER A 30 13.16 -15.68 14.32
C SER A 30 12.93 -16.25 15.71
N ASN A 31 13.81 -15.89 16.66
CA ASN A 31 13.75 -16.36 18.05
C ASN A 31 12.38 -16.02 18.69
N LYS A 32 12.02 -14.73 18.64
CA LYS A 32 10.79 -14.20 19.21
C LYS A 32 10.05 -13.32 18.20
N VAL A 33 8.77 -13.61 18.01
CA VAL A 33 7.86 -12.84 17.17
C VAL A 33 6.56 -12.64 17.94
N GLY A 34 6.11 -11.39 18.10
CA GLY A 34 4.87 -11.02 18.76
C GLY A 34 3.92 -10.26 17.84
N LEU A 35 2.64 -10.21 18.21
CA LEU A 35 1.64 -9.36 17.57
C LEU A 35 1.18 -8.25 18.52
N LYS A 36 1.25 -6.99 18.08
CA LYS A 36 0.54 -5.87 18.68
C LYS A 36 -0.77 -5.67 17.94
N ILE A 37 -1.88 -5.96 18.61
CA ILE A 37 -3.23 -5.80 18.05
C ILE A 37 -3.91 -4.57 18.66
N ARG A 38 -4.78 -3.92 17.88
CA ARG A 38 -5.60 -2.81 18.38
C ARG A 38 -6.80 -3.34 19.17
N ASP A 39 -7.36 -2.55 20.06
CA ASP A 39 -8.65 -2.87 20.66
C ASP A 39 -9.78 -2.53 19.67
N SER A 40 -10.28 -3.56 18.98
CA SER A 40 -11.39 -3.43 18.03
C SER A 40 -12.18 -4.72 17.99
N LEU A 41 -13.45 -4.66 17.59
CA LEU A 41 -14.30 -5.85 17.48
C LEU A 41 -13.66 -6.95 16.61
N LYS A 42 -12.98 -6.57 15.52
CA LYS A 42 -12.25 -7.53 14.66
C LYS A 42 -11.08 -8.18 15.39
N ALA A 43 -10.36 -7.44 16.23
CA ALA A 43 -9.25 -7.96 17.01
C ALA A 43 -9.72 -8.84 18.18
N GLN A 44 -10.86 -8.51 18.79
CA GLN A 44 -11.51 -9.35 19.81
C GLN A 44 -11.94 -10.69 19.20
N LYS A 45 -12.65 -10.67 18.06
CA LYS A 45 -13.02 -11.90 17.32
C LYS A 45 -11.80 -12.74 16.93
N PHE A 46 -10.75 -12.10 16.44
CA PHE A 46 -9.48 -12.76 16.15
C PHE A 46 -8.90 -13.46 17.38
N TYR A 47 -8.83 -12.77 18.52
CA TYR A 47 -8.25 -13.32 19.74
C TYR A 47 -9.09 -14.47 20.33
N GLU A 48 -10.42 -14.37 20.27
CA GLU A 48 -11.34 -15.43 20.67
C GLU A 48 -11.20 -16.68 19.80
N GLU A 49 -11.15 -16.51 18.47
CA GLU A 49 -10.94 -17.62 17.55
C GLU A 49 -9.56 -18.26 17.75
N LEU A 50 -8.53 -17.45 17.96
CA LEU A 50 -7.17 -17.92 18.20
C LEU A 50 -7.07 -18.75 19.48
N LYS A 51 -7.79 -18.38 20.55
CA LYS A 51 -7.91 -19.22 21.76
C LYS A 51 -8.57 -20.56 21.48
N LYS A 52 -9.65 -20.59 20.68
CA LYS A 52 -10.33 -21.83 20.28
C LYS A 52 -9.42 -22.75 19.47
N GLU A 53 -8.58 -22.17 18.61
CA GLU A 53 -7.59 -22.86 17.78
C GLU A 53 -6.26 -23.11 18.52
N GLN A 54 -6.25 -23.08 19.87
CA GLN A 54 -5.06 -23.33 20.69
C GLN A 54 -3.83 -22.47 20.33
N PHE A 55 -4.09 -21.23 19.92
CA PHE A 55 -3.11 -20.27 19.43
C PHE A 55 -2.38 -20.66 18.14
N ILE A 56 -2.93 -21.59 17.36
CA ILE A 56 -2.36 -21.98 16.08
C ILE A 56 -2.88 -21.09 14.95
N LEU A 57 -1.95 -20.46 14.25
CA LEU A 57 -2.17 -19.79 12.97
C LEU A 57 -1.90 -20.77 11.84
N GLU A 58 -2.76 -20.79 10.82
CA GLU A 58 -2.59 -21.61 9.63
C GLU A 58 -2.57 -20.74 8.36
N GLY A 59 -1.52 -20.91 7.56
CA GLY A 59 -1.43 -20.38 6.21
C GLY A 59 -1.50 -21.48 5.18
N LYS A 60 -2.39 -21.33 4.20
CA LYS A 60 -2.54 -22.22 3.04
C LYS A 60 -2.22 -21.49 1.74
N VAL A 61 -1.93 -22.23 0.70
CA VAL A 61 -1.63 -21.70 -0.64
C VAL A 61 -2.67 -22.19 -1.64
N LYS A 62 -3.00 -21.36 -2.64
CA LYS A 62 -3.78 -21.79 -3.81
C LYS A 62 -2.89 -22.25 -4.97
N THR A 63 -1.63 -21.84 -4.95
CA THR A 63 -0.64 -22.06 -6.02
C THR A 63 0.61 -22.71 -5.42
N GLN A 64 1.50 -23.22 -6.27
CA GLN A 64 2.77 -23.78 -5.80
C GLN A 64 3.70 -22.65 -5.35
N LEU A 65 3.85 -22.49 -4.03
CA LEU A 65 4.77 -21.53 -3.41
C LEU A 65 5.86 -22.26 -2.59
N PRO A 66 6.99 -21.61 -2.29
CA PRO A 66 8.01 -22.19 -1.41
C PRO A 66 7.43 -22.61 -0.06
N ALA A 67 7.85 -23.77 0.45
CA ALA A 67 7.35 -24.33 1.71
C ALA A 67 7.48 -23.38 2.91
N ILE A 68 8.41 -22.43 2.85
CA ILE A 68 8.62 -21.41 3.90
C ILE A 68 7.47 -20.39 3.99
N ALA A 69 6.67 -20.20 2.94
CA ALA A 69 5.63 -19.18 2.84
C ALA A 69 4.29 -19.57 3.50
N TYR A 70 4.12 -20.84 3.90
CA TYR A 70 2.84 -21.35 4.41
C TYR A 70 3.06 -22.44 5.47
N GLY A 71 1.99 -22.92 6.09
CA GLY A 71 2.04 -23.95 7.14
C GLY A 71 1.38 -23.48 8.43
N LYS A 72 1.86 -23.97 9.58
CA LYS A 72 1.29 -23.67 10.88
C LYS A 72 2.35 -23.13 11.84
N THR A 73 1.95 -22.23 12.73
CA THR A 73 2.79 -21.77 13.84
C THR A 73 1.92 -21.40 15.03
N GLU A 74 2.46 -21.54 16.24
CA GLU A 74 1.87 -20.94 17.44
C GLU A 74 2.08 -19.42 17.42
N VAL A 75 1.04 -18.67 17.84
CA VAL A 75 1.03 -17.21 17.91
C VAL A 75 1.08 -16.73 19.35
N LYS A 76 2.28 -16.49 19.86
CA LYS A 76 2.54 -15.81 21.14
C LYS A 76 3.89 -15.07 21.08
N PRO A 77 4.03 -13.90 21.75
CA PRO A 77 3.03 -13.20 22.56
C PRO A 77 2.08 -12.32 21.73
N ILE A 78 0.94 -11.95 22.33
CA ILE A 78 -0.03 -10.99 21.78
C ILE A 78 -0.18 -9.85 22.77
N ILE A 79 -0.02 -8.62 22.30
CA ILE A 79 -0.04 -7.39 23.09
C ILE A 79 -1.24 -6.55 22.66
N GLN A 80 -2.07 -6.11 23.61
CA GLN A 80 -3.23 -5.27 23.34
C GLN A 80 -3.00 -3.82 23.75
N SER A 81 -2.25 -3.59 24.83
CA SER A 81 -1.92 -2.23 25.29
C SER A 81 -0.50 -1.83 24.89
N SER A 82 -0.30 -0.59 24.43
CA SER A 82 1.05 -0.08 24.17
C SER A 82 1.90 0.03 25.44
N LYS A 83 1.27 0.06 26.62
CA LYS A 83 1.95 0.08 27.93
C LYS A 83 2.56 -1.28 28.30
N GLU A 84 2.11 -2.36 27.69
CA GLU A 84 2.61 -3.73 27.92
C GLU A 84 3.84 -4.05 27.06
N ILE A 85 4.27 -3.13 26.19
CA ILE A 85 5.43 -3.33 25.33
C ILE A 85 6.70 -3.22 26.19
N LEU A 86 7.38 -4.35 26.36
CA LEU A 86 8.63 -4.47 27.10
C LEU A 86 9.84 -4.05 26.26
N ASP A 87 10.94 -3.65 26.92
CA ASP A 87 12.23 -3.35 26.29
C ASP A 87 13.02 -4.63 25.92
N GLU A 88 12.42 -5.41 25.03
CA GLU A 88 12.98 -6.66 24.52
C GLU A 88 12.94 -6.74 22.98
N TRP A 89 12.12 -5.91 22.36
CA TRP A 89 11.91 -5.89 20.91
C TRP A 89 13.00 -5.07 20.23
N GLU A 90 13.68 -5.69 19.26
CA GLU A 90 14.72 -5.03 18.45
C GLU A 90 14.14 -4.40 17.20
N THR A 91 13.06 -4.99 16.67
CA THR A 91 12.42 -4.59 15.43
C THR A 91 10.91 -4.44 15.62
N PHE A 92 10.36 -3.31 15.19
CA PHE A 92 8.92 -3.18 14.95
C PHE A 92 8.61 -3.33 13.47
N ILE A 93 7.50 -4.02 13.15
CA ILE A 93 6.99 -4.11 11.78
C ILE A 93 5.60 -3.49 11.74
N LEU A 94 5.42 -2.44 10.93
CA LEU A 94 4.12 -1.82 10.73
C LEU A 94 3.42 -2.50 9.55
N ALA A 95 2.56 -3.46 9.87
CA ALA A 95 1.76 -4.23 8.92
C ALA A 95 0.29 -3.75 8.84
N THR A 96 0.05 -2.51 9.26
CA THR A 96 -1.20 -1.79 9.08
C THR A 96 -1.16 -0.93 7.81
N PRO A 97 -2.32 -0.42 7.36
CA PRO A 97 -2.35 0.70 6.41
C PRO A 97 -1.48 1.89 6.89
N CYS A 98 -0.92 2.63 5.93
CA CYS A 98 0.08 3.68 6.17
C CYS A 98 -0.51 4.93 6.85
N ASP A 99 -1.78 5.23 6.60
CA ASP A 99 -2.54 6.29 7.27
C ASP A 99 -2.63 6.08 8.80
N ALA A 100 -2.55 4.84 9.26
CA ALA A 100 -2.55 4.52 10.69
C ALA A 100 -1.17 4.61 11.37
N TYR A 101 -0.07 4.82 10.63
CA TYR A 101 1.27 4.75 11.21
C TYR A 101 1.49 5.77 12.33
N SER A 102 1.13 7.03 12.11
CA SER A 102 1.30 8.09 13.11
C SER A 102 0.52 7.79 14.39
N ASP A 103 -0.76 7.44 14.27
CA ASP A 103 -1.65 7.12 15.41
C ASP A 103 -1.14 5.91 16.21
N LEU A 104 -0.63 4.88 15.52
CA LEU A 104 -0.08 3.69 16.17
C LEU A 104 1.15 4.01 16.99
N LEU A 105 2.01 4.89 16.47
CA LEU A 105 3.26 5.27 17.12
C LEU A 105 3.06 6.33 18.21
N GLU A 106 1.94 7.05 18.20
CA GLU A 106 1.65 8.14 19.14
C GLU A 106 1.78 7.69 20.60
N ASN A 107 1.26 6.51 20.93
CA ASN A 107 1.19 6.00 22.30
C ASN A 107 2.33 5.05 22.68
N ILE A 108 3.38 4.96 21.86
CA ILE A 108 4.53 4.11 22.13
C ILE A 108 5.53 4.84 23.04
N PRO A 109 5.95 4.24 24.18
CA PRO A 109 6.92 4.83 25.10
C PRO A 109 8.35 4.67 24.56
N PHE A 110 8.64 5.29 23.41
CA PHE A 110 9.91 5.12 22.70
C PHE A 110 11.16 5.39 23.55
N THR A 111 11.07 6.28 24.54
CA THR A 111 12.18 6.59 25.45
C THR A 111 12.56 5.42 26.35
N SER A 112 11.65 4.51 26.69
CA SER A 112 11.92 3.33 27.51
C SER A 112 12.39 2.12 26.70
N LEU A 113 12.21 2.10 25.39
CA LEU A 113 12.52 0.95 24.51
C LEU A 113 13.95 1.02 23.95
N LYS A 114 14.97 0.88 24.81
CA LYS A 114 16.39 1.04 24.42
C LYS A 114 16.89 0.00 23.42
N LYS A 115 16.31 -1.20 23.40
CA LYS A 115 16.67 -2.28 22.46
C LYS A 115 16.07 -2.12 21.08
N LEU A 116 15.00 -1.33 20.93
CA LEU A 116 14.40 -1.06 19.62
C LEU A 116 15.40 -0.29 18.76
N LYS A 117 15.80 -0.87 17.63
CA LYS A 117 16.74 -0.27 16.68
C LYS A 117 16.16 -0.07 15.29
N THR A 118 15.14 -0.85 14.92
CA THR A 118 14.60 -0.81 13.56
C THR A 118 13.08 -0.77 13.56
N ILE A 119 12.50 0.07 12.69
CA ILE A 119 11.09 0.04 12.31
C ILE A 119 10.99 -0.31 10.82
N VAL A 120 10.17 -1.29 10.46
CA VAL A 120 9.96 -1.72 9.09
C VAL A 120 8.56 -1.36 8.62
N LEU A 121 8.46 -0.66 7.49
CA LEU A 121 7.21 -0.26 6.86
C LEU A 121 6.91 -1.20 5.71
N VAL A 122 5.86 -2.01 5.86
CA VAL A 122 5.54 -3.07 4.90
C VAL A 122 4.82 -2.54 3.67
N SER A 123 3.92 -1.58 3.86
CA SER A 123 3.12 -1.00 2.77
C SER A 123 2.97 0.52 2.96
N PRO A 124 4.09 1.26 2.95
CA PRO A 124 4.12 2.71 3.11
C PRO A 124 3.50 3.43 1.90
N GLU A 125 3.18 4.71 2.11
CA GLU A 125 3.07 5.72 1.06
C GLU A 125 4.37 6.52 0.93
N LEU A 126 4.45 7.38 -0.09
CA LEU A 126 5.59 8.25 -0.29
C LEU A 126 5.89 9.06 0.98
N SER A 127 7.15 8.99 1.43
CA SER A 127 7.70 9.67 2.59
C SER A 127 7.26 9.15 3.96
N SER A 128 6.59 8.00 4.03
CA SER A 128 6.20 7.40 5.32
C SER A 128 7.39 7.23 6.25
N ALA A 129 8.55 6.80 5.73
CA ALA A 129 9.76 6.66 6.51
C ALA A 129 10.21 7.98 7.13
N TYR A 130 10.17 9.09 6.39
CA TYR A 130 10.62 10.37 6.90
C TYR A 130 9.62 11.03 7.85
N PHE A 131 8.31 10.84 7.65
CA PHE A 131 7.32 11.26 8.65
C PHE A 131 7.56 10.57 9.99
N ILE A 132 7.78 9.25 9.97
CA ILE A 132 8.11 8.51 11.19
C ILE A 132 9.46 8.96 11.76
N LYS A 133 10.46 9.22 10.91
CA LYS A 133 11.76 9.70 11.37
C LYS A 133 11.64 11.02 12.14
N ILE A 134 10.90 11.98 11.60
CA ILE A 134 10.63 13.27 12.26
C ILE A 134 9.91 13.07 13.60
N ILE A 135 8.94 12.14 13.69
CA ILE A 135 8.26 11.81 14.94
C ILE A 135 9.24 11.24 15.97
N LEU A 136 10.10 10.31 15.56
CA LEU A 136 11.10 9.69 16.43
C LEU A 136 12.15 10.70 16.91
N GLU A 137 12.57 11.62 16.04
CA GLU A 137 13.52 12.67 16.38
C GLU A 137 12.97 13.62 17.45
N LYS A 138 11.72 14.04 17.29
CA LYS A 138 11.01 14.84 18.32
C LYS A 138 10.87 14.10 19.66
N ARG A 139 10.96 12.77 19.66
CA ARG A 139 10.91 11.90 20.85
C ARG A 139 12.30 11.48 21.35
N GLY A 140 13.38 12.06 20.80
CA GLY A 140 14.75 11.78 21.21
C GLY A 140 15.28 10.40 20.83
N ARG A 141 14.70 9.76 19.79
CA ARG A 141 15.09 8.44 19.29
C ARG A 141 15.64 8.48 17.86
N ASN A 142 16.62 9.35 17.64
CA ASN A 142 17.31 9.50 16.35
C ASN A 142 18.08 8.23 15.97
N ASP A 143 18.41 7.37 16.94
CA ASP A 143 19.13 6.11 16.78
C ASP A 143 18.30 5.01 16.08
N ILE A 144 16.97 5.15 16.05
CA ILE A 144 16.11 4.19 15.37
C ILE A 144 16.21 4.38 13.87
N ASN A 145 16.54 3.28 13.19
CA ASN A 145 16.55 3.14 11.75
C ASN A 145 15.16 2.77 11.22
N ILE A 146 14.83 3.22 10.02
CA ILE A 146 13.58 2.89 9.33
C ILE A 146 13.92 2.22 8.01
N ILE A 147 13.34 1.03 7.79
CA ILE A 147 13.41 0.31 6.52
C ILE A 147 12.03 0.37 5.87
N SER A 148 11.96 0.88 4.65
CA SER A 148 10.71 1.06 3.92
C SER A 148 10.67 0.15 2.70
N PHE A 149 9.60 -0.64 2.56
CA PHE A 149 9.36 -1.47 1.38
C PHE A 149 8.51 -0.69 0.37
N SER A 150 8.57 -1.03 -0.92
CA SER A 150 7.66 -0.43 -1.92
C SER A 150 6.20 -0.78 -1.69
N ASN A 151 5.95 -2.00 -1.20
CA ASN A 151 4.64 -2.54 -0.84
C ASN A 151 4.80 -3.93 -0.21
N TYR A 152 3.69 -4.50 0.23
CA TYR A 152 3.64 -5.88 0.68
C TYR A 152 4.04 -6.86 -0.44
N PHE A 153 4.92 -7.80 -0.10
CA PHE A 153 5.57 -8.76 -1.02
C PHE A 153 4.68 -9.91 -1.52
N GLY A 154 3.38 -9.91 -1.23
CA GLY A 154 2.49 -10.97 -1.68
C GLY A 154 1.04 -10.53 -1.82
N ALA A 155 0.16 -11.52 -2.01
CA ALA A 155 -1.28 -11.35 -2.06
C ALA A 155 -1.93 -12.34 -1.10
N THR A 156 -2.36 -11.86 0.07
CA THR A 156 -2.86 -12.72 1.15
C THR A 156 -4.20 -12.22 1.66
N ASN A 157 -5.15 -13.15 1.77
CA ASN A 157 -6.48 -12.90 2.31
C ASN A 157 -6.71 -13.77 3.55
N LEU A 158 -7.71 -13.41 4.36
CA LEU A 158 -8.29 -14.34 5.32
C LEU A 158 -9.07 -15.41 4.54
N ALA A 159 -9.05 -16.65 5.02
CA ALA A 159 -10.00 -17.63 4.56
C ALA A 159 -11.42 -17.21 4.97
N GLU A 160 -12.42 -17.71 4.24
CA GLU A 160 -13.81 -17.33 4.47
C GLU A 160 -14.28 -17.76 5.86
N GLY A 161 -14.96 -16.87 6.57
CA GLY A 161 -15.53 -17.14 7.90
C GLY A 161 -14.53 -17.22 9.07
N THR A 162 -13.26 -16.90 8.86
CA THR A 162 -12.20 -17.04 9.88
C THR A 162 -11.31 -15.80 9.97
N TYR A 163 -10.77 -15.57 11.16
CA TYR A 163 -9.82 -14.52 11.48
C TYR A 163 -8.38 -15.04 11.66
N THR A 164 -8.18 -16.36 11.77
CA THR A 164 -6.89 -17.00 12.10
C THR A 164 -6.32 -17.85 10.96
N LYS A 165 -7.08 -18.10 9.89
CA LYS A 165 -6.58 -18.84 8.72
C LYS A 165 -6.37 -17.89 7.56
N ILE A 166 -5.19 -17.92 6.97
CA ILE A 166 -4.83 -17.09 5.82
C ILE A 166 -4.63 -17.93 4.56
N ILE A 167 -4.96 -17.33 3.43
CA ILE A 167 -4.73 -17.87 2.10
C ILE A 167 -3.70 -16.98 1.40
N ILE A 168 -2.52 -17.51 1.12
CA ILE A 168 -1.48 -16.89 0.32
C ILE A 168 -1.76 -17.26 -1.14
N ASN A 169 -2.21 -16.29 -1.93
CA ASN A 169 -2.57 -16.50 -3.33
C ASN A 169 -1.33 -16.43 -4.24
N ALA A 170 -0.44 -15.47 -3.97
CA ALA A 170 0.76 -15.22 -4.76
C ALA A 170 1.84 -14.48 -3.95
N LEU A 171 3.09 -14.57 -4.42
CA LEU A 171 4.23 -13.75 -3.99
C LEU A 171 4.71 -12.93 -5.19
N LYS A 172 5.25 -11.74 -4.93
CA LYS A 172 5.80 -10.88 -5.98
C LYS A 172 7.17 -11.37 -6.43
N GLY A 173 7.53 -11.09 -7.69
CA GLY A 173 8.88 -11.38 -8.19
C GLY A 173 9.95 -10.53 -7.51
N LYS A 174 9.68 -9.22 -7.31
CA LYS A 174 10.60 -8.27 -6.68
C LYS A 174 9.90 -7.27 -5.76
N ILE A 175 10.65 -6.77 -4.78
CA ILE A 175 10.29 -5.66 -3.89
C ILE A 175 11.47 -4.71 -3.77
N TYR A 176 11.20 -3.42 -3.86
CA TYR A 176 12.19 -2.40 -3.56
C TYR A 176 12.16 -2.10 -2.07
N LEU A 177 13.34 -1.96 -1.45
CA LEU A 177 13.46 -1.60 -0.06
C LEU A 177 14.62 -0.64 0.15
N ALA A 178 14.50 0.27 1.11
CA ALA A 178 15.58 1.17 1.46
C ALA A 178 15.53 1.54 2.93
N SER A 179 16.71 1.92 3.44
CA SER A 179 16.90 2.34 4.82
C SER A 179 17.13 3.85 4.90
N THR A 180 16.66 4.47 5.99
CA THR A 180 17.06 5.83 6.35
C THR A 180 18.54 5.97 6.70
N ASN A 181 19.22 4.87 7.02
CA ASN A 181 20.66 4.83 7.29
C ASN A 181 21.39 4.20 6.09
N VAL A 182 22.29 4.96 5.46
CA VAL A 182 23.03 4.54 4.26
C VAL A 182 23.97 3.35 4.54
N ASN A 183 24.47 3.23 5.77
CA ASN A 183 25.37 2.14 6.19
C ASN A 183 24.62 0.99 6.88
N ASP A 184 23.31 0.88 6.65
CA ASP A 184 22.49 -0.14 7.30
C ASP A 184 22.79 -1.55 6.78
N THR A 185 23.37 -2.38 7.62
CA THR A 185 23.57 -3.81 7.34
C THR A 185 22.32 -4.64 7.64
N GLU A 186 21.35 -4.11 8.42
CA GLU A 186 20.11 -4.82 8.78
C GLU A 186 19.25 -5.08 7.55
N ILE A 187 19.27 -4.17 6.57
CA ILE A 187 18.54 -4.33 5.30
C ILE A 187 18.93 -5.61 4.56
N LEU A 188 20.17 -6.10 4.71
CA LEU A 188 20.62 -7.35 4.09
C LEU A 188 19.90 -8.58 4.67
N LYS A 189 19.51 -8.53 5.95
CA LYS A 189 18.69 -9.58 6.56
C LYS A 189 17.30 -9.64 5.93
N TRP A 190 16.74 -8.48 5.58
CA TRP A 190 15.46 -8.39 4.86
C TRP A 190 15.55 -8.89 3.42
N VAL A 191 16.62 -8.55 2.70
CA VAL A 191 16.87 -9.11 1.36
C VAL A 191 16.96 -10.63 1.42
N LYS A 192 17.70 -11.19 2.39
CA LYS A 192 17.78 -12.64 2.59
C LYS A 192 16.42 -13.26 2.94
N TYR A 193 15.67 -12.62 3.82
CA TYR A 193 14.32 -13.06 4.23
C TYR A 193 13.37 -13.14 3.03
N LEU A 194 13.40 -12.14 2.14
CA LEU A 194 12.63 -12.12 0.89
C LEU A 194 13.11 -13.21 -0.08
N LYS A 195 14.42 -13.36 -0.25
CA LYS A 195 15.03 -14.36 -1.14
C LYS A 195 14.63 -15.79 -0.78
N ASN A 196 14.52 -16.11 0.52
CA ASN A 196 14.05 -17.42 0.98
C ASN A 196 12.63 -17.74 0.50
N MET A 197 11.81 -16.72 0.27
CA MET A 197 10.46 -16.82 -0.31
C MET A 197 10.46 -16.69 -1.84
N LYS A 198 11.64 -16.71 -2.49
CA LYS A 198 11.84 -16.45 -3.92
C LYS A 198 11.36 -15.06 -4.36
N VAL A 199 11.42 -14.07 -3.47
CA VAL A 199 11.19 -12.66 -3.78
C VAL A 199 12.53 -11.94 -3.84
N GLU A 200 12.83 -11.25 -4.94
CA GLU A 200 14.02 -10.43 -5.07
C GLU A 200 13.87 -9.14 -4.24
N GLY A 201 14.84 -8.84 -3.37
CA GLY A 201 14.89 -7.58 -2.63
C GLY A 201 15.90 -6.62 -3.25
N ILE A 202 15.41 -5.56 -3.90
CA ILE A 202 16.24 -4.54 -4.54
C ILE A 202 16.48 -3.39 -3.55
N ILE A 203 17.73 -3.19 -3.14
CA ILE A 203 18.08 -2.09 -2.25
C ILE A 203 18.14 -0.78 -3.03
N CYS A 204 17.32 0.20 -2.64
CA CYS A 204 17.39 1.55 -3.18
C CYS A 204 18.24 2.47 -2.29
N LYS A 205 18.69 3.58 -2.88
CA LYS A 205 19.54 4.57 -2.20
C LYS A 205 18.89 5.20 -0.95
N ASN A 206 17.58 5.42 -0.98
CA ASN A 206 16.83 5.99 0.14
C ASN A 206 15.35 5.55 0.10
N PRO A 207 14.60 5.70 1.23
CA PRO A 207 13.20 5.31 1.32
C PRO A 207 12.28 5.94 0.28
N LEU A 208 12.51 7.19 -0.14
CA LEU A 208 11.65 7.84 -1.16
C LEU A 208 11.65 7.05 -2.46
N ILE A 209 12.81 6.53 -2.89
CA ILE A 209 12.90 5.74 -4.11
C ILE A 209 12.11 4.44 -3.97
N ALA A 210 12.22 3.73 -2.85
CA ALA A 210 11.46 2.50 -2.62
C ALA A 210 9.94 2.80 -2.56
N GLU A 211 9.53 3.80 -1.79
CA GLU A 211 8.14 4.20 -1.59
C GLU A 211 7.50 4.80 -2.86
N SER A 212 8.30 5.36 -3.76
CA SER A 212 7.84 5.88 -5.06
C SER A 212 7.30 4.80 -6.00
N LYS A 213 7.66 3.53 -5.79
CA LYS A 213 7.22 2.40 -6.60
C LYS A 213 5.85 1.90 -6.15
N ASN A 214 4.88 2.81 -6.09
CA ASN A 214 3.50 2.53 -5.75
C ASN A 214 2.58 2.70 -6.96
N ILE A 215 2.08 1.58 -7.49
CA ILE A 215 1.24 1.54 -8.68
C ILE A 215 -0.09 2.27 -8.52
N THR A 216 -0.65 2.30 -7.30
CA THR A 216 -2.04 2.70 -7.11
C THR A 216 -2.26 4.18 -7.37
N ILE A 217 -1.25 5.03 -7.14
CA ILE A 217 -1.40 6.48 -7.33
C ILE A 217 -1.58 6.86 -8.81
N PHE A 218 -0.92 6.13 -9.71
CA PHE A 218 -1.03 6.37 -11.15
C PHE A 218 -2.35 5.83 -11.70
N VAL A 219 -2.83 4.70 -11.16
CA VAL A 219 -3.99 3.98 -11.68
C VAL A 219 -5.30 4.41 -11.05
N HIS A 220 -5.36 4.47 -9.73
CA HIS A 220 -6.61 4.73 -9.01
C HIS A 220 -7.06 6.17 -9.19
N SER A 221 -6.16 7.16 -9.20
CA SER A 221 -6.56 8.56 -9.32
C SER A 221 -7.43 8.84 -10.55
N PRO A 222 -7.03 8.51 -11.80
CA PRO A 222 -7.88 8.72 -12.97
C PRO A 222 -9.12 7.82 -12.99
N PHE A 223 -9.06 6.62 -12.41
CA PHE A 223 -10.17 5.66 -12.43
C PHE A 223 -11.15 5.80 -11.27
N LEU A 224 -10.82 6.54 -10.21
CA LEU A 224 -11.70 6.75 -9.05
C LEU A 224 -12.17 8.20 -8.93
N PHE A 225 -11.38 9.18 -9.37
CA PHE A 225 -11.72 10.61 -9.27
C PHE A 225 -12.36 11.15 -10.55
N ASN A 226 -13.42 10.48 -10.99
CA ASN A 226 -14.24 10.88 -12.13
C ASN A 226 -15.73 10.66 -11.82
N ASP A 227 -16.61 11.22 -12.67
CA ASP A 227 -18.06 11.15 -12.46
C ASP A 227 -18.62 9.74 -12.41
N VAL A 228 -18.15 8.85 -13.28
CA VAL A 228 -18.65 7.47 -13.36
C VAL A 228 -18.39 6.76 -12.02
N SER A 229 -17.16 6.86 -11.53
CA SER A 229 -16.71 6.19 -10.32
C SER A 229 -17.27 6.81 -9.05
N LEU A 230 -17.25 8.13 -8.92
CA LEU A 230 -17.74 8.79 -7.71
C LEU A 230 -19.26 8.65 -7.59
N LYS A 231 -20.02 8.65 -8.69
CA LYS A 231 -21.46 8.35 -8.63
C LYS A 231 -21.72 6.93 -8.12
N GLN A 232 -20.89 5.95 -8.48
CA GLN A 232 -21.01 4.59 -7.92
C GLN A 232 -20.71 4.55 -6.43
N ILE A 233 -19.60 5.17 -6.01
CA ILE A 233 -19.13 5.16 -4.61
C ILE A 233 -20.14 5.88 -3.68
N PHE A 234 -20.63 7.04 -4.11
CA PHE A 234 -21.56 7.88 -3.34
C PHE A 234 -23.04 7.56 -3.59
N LEU A 235 -23.35 6.38 -4.18
CA LEU A 235 -24.73 5.90 -4.39
C LEU A 235 -25.61 6.82 -5.25
N LYS A 236 -25.02 7.57 -6.17
CA LYS A 236 -25.71 8.47 -7.13
C LYS A 236 -25.98 7.83 -8.49
N ASP A 237 -25.59 6.58 -8.68
CA ASP A 237 -25.88 5.78 -9.86
C ASP A 237 -26.29 4.36 -9.45
N SER A 238 -27.43 3.90 -9.96
CA SER A 238 -28.03 2.61 -9.65
C SER A 238 -27.51 1.47 -10.54
N GLN A 239 -26.92 1.78 -11.69
CA GLN A 239 -26.36 0.76 -12.57
C GLN A 239 -25.11 0.15 -11.94
N LYS A 240 -24.95 -1.18 -12.00
CA LYS A 240 -23.73 -1.82 -11.49
C LYS A 240 -22.57 -1.54 -12.45
N ARG A 241 -21.47 -0.99 -11.92
CA ARG A 241 -20.23 -0.75 -12.67
C ARG A 241 -19.01 -1.35 -11.96
N TYR A 242 -17.92 -1.46 -12.71
CA TYR A 242 -16.66 -2.03 -12.26
C TYR A 242 -15.50 -1.07 -12.55
N ILE A 243 -14.50 -1.03 -11.67
CA ILE A 243 -13.40 -0.05 -11.72
C ILE A 243 -12.55 -0.22 -12.98
N TYR A 244 -12.37 -1.47 -13.43
CA TYR A 244 -11.42 -1.80 -14.49
C TYR A 244 -12.08 -2.21 -15.81
N LYS A 245 -13.37 -1.89 -16.01
CA LYS A 245 -14.05 -2.10 -17.30
C LYS A 245 -14.08 -0.83 -18.15
N LEU A 246 -14.20 -1.02 -19.46
CA LEU A 246 -14.45 0.07 -20.41
C LEU A 246 -15.83 0.68 -20.16
N TYR A 247 -16.00 1.96 -20.51
CA TYR A 247 -17.32 2.59 -20.50
C TYR A 247 -18.27 1.89 -21.51
N PRO A 248 -19.55 1.61 -21.15
CA PRO A 248 -20.26 2.07 -19.96
C PRO A 248 -20.12 1.18 -18.71
N GLU A 249 -19.54 -0.01 -18.78
CA GLU A 249 -19.43 -0.89 -17.61
C GLU A 249 -18.46 -0.37 -16.53
N GLY A 250 -17.56 0.54 -16.90
CA GLY A 250 -16.61 1.18 -16.00
C GLY A 250 -16.13 2.55 -16.47
N PRO A 251 -15.09 3.12 -15.84
CA PRO A 251 -14.61 4.48 -16.10
C PRO A 251 -13.54 4.55 -17.20
N ILE A 252 -13.08 3.41 -17.73
CA ILE A 252 -11.97 3.40 -18.68
C ILE A 252 -12.45 3.92 -20.04
N THR A 253 -11.84 5.04 -20.45
CA THR A 253 -12.05 5.74 -21.72
C THR A 253 -10.73 6.34 -22.17
N LYS A 254 -10.65 6.82 -23.43
CA LYS A 254 -9.46 7.58 -23.87
C LYS A 254 -9.14 8.78 -22.97
N TYR A 255 -10.16 9.40 -22.37
CA TYR A 255 -9.99 10.59 -21.52
C TYR A 255 -9.45 10.25 -20.13
N SER A 256 -9.89 9.14 -19.52
CA SER A 256 -9.31 8.69 -18.25
C SER A 256 -7.89 8.16 -18.42
N ILE A 257 -7.56 7.56 -19.57
CA ILE A 257 -6.16 7.23 -19.89
C ILE A 257 -5.32 8.47 -20.19
N GLN A 258 -5.87 9.49 -20.85
CA GLN A 258 -5.20 10.79 -21.00
C GLN A 258 -4.87 11.42 -19.64
N ASP A 259 -5.81 11.39 -18.69
CA ASP A 259 -5.57 11.84 -17.31
C ASP A 259 -4.48 10.99 -16.62
N MET A 260 -4.48 9.67 -16.84
CA MET A 260 -3.41 8.79 -16.33
C MET A 260 -2.03 9.19 -16.84
N VAL A 261 -1.89 9.45 -18.15
CA VAL A 261 -0.62 9.87 -18.76
C VAL A 261 -0.18 11.23 -18.23
N ASN A 262 -1.10 12.20 -18.14
CA ASN A 262 -0.76 13.54 -17.63
C ASN A 262 -0.35 13.48 -16.16
N LEU A 263 -1.09 12.76 -15.32
CA LEU A 263 -0.75 12.56 -13.92
C LEU A 263 0.62 11.88 -13.76
N TYR A 264 0.91 10.87 -14.58
CA TYR A 264 2.23 10.23 -14.60
C TYR A 264 3.35 11.25 -14.87
N HIS A 265 3.20 12.11 -15.89
CA HIS A 265 4.21 13.13 -16.19
C HIS A 265 4.36 14.17 -15.08
N GLU A 266 3.26 14.62 -14.46
CA GLU A 266 3.30 15.53 -13.30
C GLU A 266 4.07 14.91 -12.13
N ILE A 267 3.80 13.64 -11.80
CA ILE A 267 4.51 12.92 -10.74
C ILE A 267 5.98 12.71 -11.09
N MET A 268 6.32 12.35 -12.34
CA MET A 268 7.71 12.18 -12.77
C MET A 268 8.48 13.51 -12.74
N GLU A 269 7.84 14.63 -13.08
CA GLU A 269 8.43 15.97 -12.94
C GLU A 269 8.74 16.28 -11.47
N LEU A 270 7.79 16.05 -10.57
CA LEU A 270 7.97 16.19 -9.12
C LEU A 270 9.11 15.29 -8.61
N TYR A 271 9.12 14.01 -9.00
CA TYR A 271 10.15 13.06 -8.59
C TYR A 271 11.55 13.50 -9.02
N LYS A 272 11.71 14.02 -10.25
CA LYS A 272 12.99 14.60 -10.70
C LYS A 272 13.44 15.74 -9.80
N LYS A 273 12.54 16.65 -9.41
CA LYS A 273 12.88 17.77 -8.49
C LYS A 273 13.24 17.28 -7.08
N MET A 274 12.61 16.21 -6.63
CA MET A 274 12.92 15.54 -5.37
C MET A 274 14.16 14.63 -5.43
N LYS A 275 14.89 14.58 -6.55
CA LYS A 275 15.99 13.63 -6.83
C LYS A 275 15.59 12.16 -6.61
N ILE A 276 14.34 11.82 -6.90
CA ILE A 276 13.81 10.46 -6.94
C ILE A 276 13.94 9.92 -8.36
N GLU A 277 14.35 8.66 -8.49
CA GLU A 277 14.48 8.01 -9.80
C GLU A 277 13.12 7.80 -10.46
N THR A 278 12.95 8.40 -11.64
CA THR A 278 11.78 8.19 -12.50
C THR A 278 11.79 6.80 -13.12
N PHE A 279 10.62 6.33 -13.54
CA PHE A 279 10.51 4.99 -14.12
C PHE A 279 9.48 4.97 -15.24
N ASN A 280 9.57 3.94 -16.07
CA ASN A 280 8.63 3.66 -17.14
C ASN A 280 7.33 3.08 -16.56
N LEU A 281 6.21 3.80 -16.70
CA LEU A 281 4.93 3.38 -16.15
C LEU A 281 4.40 2.10 -16.81
N LEU A 282 4.47 1.99 -18.13
CA LEU A 282 3.95 0.82 -18.85
C LEU A 282 4.72 -0.45 -18.46
N GLU A 283 6.04 -0.35 -18.39
CA GLU A 283 6.88 -1.44 -17.88
C GLU A 283 6.52 -1.81 -16.44
N PHE A 284 6.36 -0.82 -15.56
CA PHE A 284 6.00 -1.06 -14.17
C PHE A 284 4.61 -1.72 -14.00
N LEU A 285 3.65 -1.36 -14.85
CA LEU A 285 2.33 -1.99 -14.92
C LEU A 285 2.42 -3.44 -15.43
N ASN A 286 3.26 -3.68 -16.45
CA ASN A 286 3.46 -4.99 -17.07
C ASN A 286 4.20 -5.97 -16.13
N ASP A 287 5.19 -5.48 -15.37
CA ASP A 287 5.87 -6.25 -14.32
C ASP A 287 4.90 -6.68 -13.21
N SER A 288 3.82 -5.93 -13.01
CA SER A 288 2.81 -6.23 -11.98
C SER A 288 1.78 -7.25 -12.47
N TYR A 289 1.30 -7.06 -13.69
CA TYR A 289 0.40 -7.98 -14.39
C TYR A 289 0.75 -7.96 -15.88
N PRO A 290 1.47 -8.99 -16.38
CA PRO A 290 1.94 -8.99 -17.75
C PRO A 290 0.78 -9.13 -18.73
N VAL A 291 0.95 -8.60 -19.92
CA VAL A 291 0.11 -8.92 -21.08
C VAL A 291 0.85 -9.87 -22.02
N LEU A 292 0.13 -10.43 -22.99
CA LEU A 292 0.73 -11.26 -24.04
C LEU A 292 1.52 -10.38 -25.03
N GLU A 293 2.62 -10.91 -25.55
CA GLU A 293 3.55 -10.20 -26.45
C GLU A 293 2.87 -9.79 -27.76
N GLU A 294 1.89 -10.58 -28.23
CA GLU A 294 1.08 -10.29 -29.40
C GLU A 294 0.20 -9.04 -29.23
N SER A 295 -0.05 -8.61 -27.99
CA SER A 295 -0.83 -7.40 -27.70
C SER A 295 0.03 -6.15 -27.52
N LEU A 296 1.16 -6.28 -26.83
CA LEU A 296 2.13 -5.21 -26.61
C LEU A 296 3.52 -5.79 -26.68
N HIS A 297 4.29 -5.40 -27.70
CA HIS A 297 5.62 -5.91 -27.88
C HIS A 297 6.58 -5.35 -26.82
N LEU A 298 7.59 -6.14 -26.44
CA LEU A 298 8.55 -5.73 -25.41
C LEU A 298 9.24 -4.39 -25.74
N ASP A 299 9.55 -4.15 -27.02
CA ASP A 299 10.16 -2.89 -27.45
C ASP A 299 9.26 -1.67 -27.23
N GLU A 300 7.94 -1.82 -27.41
CA GLU A 300 6.98 -0.75 -27.13
C GLU A 300 6.88 -0.45 -25.63
N ILE A 301 6.91 -1.52 -24.82
CA ILE A 301 6.93 -1.41 -23.36
C ILE A 301 8.21 -0.68 -22.93
N LYS A 302 9.37 -1.08 -23.42
CA LYS A 302 10.68 -0.52 -23.03
C LYS A 302 10.86 0.93 -23.50
N SER A 303 10.41 1.26 -24.71
CA SER A 303 10.52 2.61 -25.28
C SER A 303 9.41 3.58 -24.87
N PHE A 304 8.46 3.17 -24.02
CA PHE A 304 7.28 3.96 -23.63
C PHE A 304 7.59 5.41 -23.23
N THR A 305 8.69 5.66 -22.50
CA THR A 305 9.07 7.00 -22.03
C THR A 305 9.48 7.94 -23.17
N ASP A 306 9.94 7.38 -24.29
CA ASP A 306 10.43 8.13 -25.45
C ASP A 306 9.32 8.40 -26.48
N LYS A 307 8.16 7.78 -26.27
CA LYS A 307 7.01 7.85 -27.17
C LYS A 307 6.26 9.18 -27.03
N PRO A 308 5.68 9.73 -28.11
CA PRO A 308 4.78 10.88 -28.02
C PRO A 308 3.59 10.59 -27.10
N LYS A 309 3.04 11.63 -26.44
CA LYS A 309 1.92 11.48 -25.50
C LYS A 309 0.73 10.71 -26.07
N ASN A 310 0.36 10.95 -27.33
CA ASN A 310 -0.75 10.24 -27.98
C ASN A 310 -0.51 8.73 -28.08
N GLU A 311 0.74 8.33 -28.34
CA GLU A 311 1.12 6.93 -28.40
C GLU A 311 1.19 6.30 -27.01
N GLN A 312 1.67 7.04 -25.99
CA GLN A 312 1.60 6.60 -24.60
C GLN A 312 0.16 6.33 -24.14
N ILE A 313 -0.79 7.20 -24.52
CA ILE A 313 -2.22 7.02 -24.25
C ILE A 313 -2.74 5.77 -24.95
N PHE A 314 -2.40 5.58 -26.22
CA PHE A 314 -2.81 4.40 -26.97
C PHE A 314 -2.29 3.11 -26.32
N LEU A 315 -0.99 3.03 -26.00
CA LEU A 315 -0.39 1.85 -25.39
C LEU A 315 -0.99 1.54 -24.01
N LEU A 316 -1.24 2.55 -23.17
CA LEU A 316 -1.93 2.34 -21.89
C LEU A 316 -3.40 1.93 -22.08
N TYR A 317 -4.10 2.46 -23.08
CA TYR A 317 -5.46 2.04 -23.38
C TYR A 317 -5.50 0.57 -23.82
N VAL A 318 -4.62 0.17 -24.74
CA VAL A 318 -4.45 -1.23 -25.17
C VAL A 318 -4.15 -2.11 -23.97
N ARG A 319 -3.20 -1.71 -23.12
CA ARG A 319 -2.87 -2.44 -21.89
C ARG A 319 -4.10 -2.73 -21.04
N TYR A 320 -4.98 -1.76 -20.84
CA TYR A 320 -6.20 -1.95 -20.04
C TYR A 320 -7.29 -2.76 -20.75
N CYS A 321 -7.33 -2.76 -22.07
CA CYS A 321 -8.17 -3.69 -22.84
C CYS A 321 -7.69 -5.14 -22.66
N CYS A 322 -6.38 -5.38 -22.72
CA CYS A 322 -5.80 -6.73 -22.62
C CYS A 322 -6.03 -7.39 -21.25
N ILE A 323 -6.11 -6.59 -20.19
CA ILE A 323 -6.34 -7.10 -18.83
C ILE A 323 -7.81 -7.04 -18.39
N LEU A 324 -8.75 -6.92 -19.34
CA LEU A 324 -10.17 -7.07 -19.01
C LEU A 324 -10.49 -8.49 -18.51
N ILE A 325 -9.74 -9.45 -19.06
CA ILE A 325 -9.66 -10.84 -18.64
C ILE A 325 -8.26 -11.12 -18.11
N ASP A 326 -8.08 -12.28 -17.47
CA ASP A 326 -6.74 -12.82 -17.22
C ASP A 326 -6.30 -13.64 -18.44
N PRO A 327 -5.40 -13.12 -19.30
CA PRO A 327 -5.02 -13.80 -20.54
C PRO A 327 -4.20 -15.07 -20.31
N TYR A 328 -3.75 -15.33 -19.08
CA TYR A 328 -3.02 -16.55 -18.70
C TYR A 328 -3.90 -17.56 -17.97
N SER A 329 -5.17 -17.22 -17.68
CA SER A 329 -6.11 -18.16 -17.10
C SER A 329 -6.49 -19.26 -18.11
N VAL A 330 -6.83 -20.44 -17.60
CA VAL A 330 -7.39 -21.50 -18.46
C VAL A 330 -8.82 -21.09 -18.84
N PRO A 331 -9.15 -20.98 -20.13
CA PRO A 331 -10.51 -20.65 -20.53
C PRO A 331 -11.49 -21.77 -20.17
N ASP A 332 -12.74 -21.41 -19.96
CA ASP A 332 -13.83 -22.39 -19.80
C ASP A 332 -14.16 -23.11 -21.12
N GLU A 333 -15.14 -24.02 -21.07
CA GLU A 333 -15.57 -24.82 -22.23
C GLU A 333 -16.11 -23.96 -23.38
N GLU A 334 -16.51 -22.71 -23.11
CA GLU A 334 -16.98 -21.75 -24.12
C GLU A 334 -15.86 -20.81 -24.61
N GLY A 335 -14.62 -21.02 -24.16
CA GLY A 335 -13.47 -20.18 -24.51
C GLY A 335 -13.38 -18.88 -23.73
N LYS A 336 -14.14 -18.71 -22.63
CA LYS A 336 -14.11 -17.49 -21.81
C LYS A 336 -13.04 -17.60 -20.74
N TYR A 337 -12.20 -16.58 -20.68
CA TYR A 337 -11.17 -16.42 -19.66
C TYR A 337 -11.75 -15.83 -18.38
N PHE A 338 -11.02 -15.95 -17.27
CA PHE A 338 -11.41 -15.36 -16.00
C PHE A 338 -11.59 -13.84 -16.11
N ASP A 339 -12.75 -13.31 -15.67
CA ASP A 339 -13.07 -11.87 -15.73
C ASP A 339 -12.30 -11.08 -14.67
N PHE A 340 -11.07 -10.72 -15.02
CA PHE A 340 -10.15 -9.96 -14.18
C PHE A 340 -10.63 -8.53 -13.90
N SER A 341 -11.40 -7.96 -14.83
CA SER A 341 -11.93 -6.59 -14.71
C SER A 341 -13.10 -6.42 -13.75
N LYS A 342 -13.68 -7.51 -13.24
CA LYS A 342 -14.87 -7.54 -12.38
C LYS A 342 -14.61 -7.08 -10.94
N VAL A 343 -13.94 -5.93 -10.79
CA VAL A 343 -13.65 -5.30 -9.50
C VAL A 343 -14.70 -4.26 -9.18
N GLU A 344 -15.53 -4.54 -8.18
CA GLU A 344 -16.63 -3.68 -7.77
C GLU A 344 -16.17 -2.44 -6.99
N TYR A 345 -16.98 -1.37 -7.06
CA TYR A 345 -16.83 -0.22 -6.19
C TYR A 345 -17.26 -0.57 -4.77
N SER A 346 -16.39 -0.27 -3.81
CA SER A 346 -16.84 -0.10 -2.44
C SER A 346 -17.67 1.19 -2.37
N LYS A 347 -18.78 1.14 -1.64
CA LYS A 347 -19.76 2.23 -1.54
C LYS A 347 -19.67 2.87 -0.16
N ILE A 348 -20.12 4.11 -0.02
CA ILE A 348 -20.32 4.72 1.29
C ILE A 348 -21.27 3.85 2.14
N PHE A 349 -21.02 3.79 3.44
CA PHE A 349 -21.76 2.91 4.36
C PHE A 349 -21.89 3.56 5.73
N LEU A 350 -22.81 3.07 6.56
CA LEU A 350 -22.91 3.47 7.97
C LEU A 350 -22.05 2.55 8.84
N ASP A 351 -21.27 3.15 9.73
CA ASP A 351 -20.59 2.39 10.78
C ASP A 351 -21.53 2.01 11.95
N LYS A 352 -20.97 1.36 12.97
CA LYS A 352 -21.67 0.95 14.19
C LYS A 352 -22.30 2.12 14.97
N ASP A 353 -21.75 3.33 14.82
CA ASP A 353 -22.19 4.55 15.51
C ASP A 353 -23.14 5.36 14.61
N ARG A 354 -23.62 4.75 13.51
CA ARG A 354 -24.50 5.33 12.50
C ARG A 354 -23.90 6.59 11.84
N LYS A 355 -22.58 6.64 11.72
CA LYS A 355 -21.88 7.69 10.96
C LYS A 355 -21.54 7.19 9.56
N TRP A 356 -21.71 8.06 8.58
CA TRP A 356 -21.34 7.81 7.19
C TRP A 356 -19.82 7.71 7.06
N CYS A 357 -19.37 6.61 6.48
CA CYS A 357 -17.99 6.32 6.18
C CYS A 357 -17.77 6.28 4.67
N ILE A 358 -16.64 6.82 4.23
CA ILE A 358 -16.16 6.70 2.87
C ILE A 358 -15.22 5.49 2.82
N PRO A 359 -15.40 4.57 1.85
CA PRO A 359 -14.52 3.42 1.73
C PRO A 359 -13.08 3.83 1.47
N ARG A 360 -12.16 2.97 1.89
CA ARG A 360 -10.71 3.11 1.70
C ARG A 360 -10.32 3.56 0.29
N ARG A 361 -10.95 2.97 -0.73
CA ARG A 361 -10.92 3.46 -2.11
C ARG A 361 -12.20 4.27 -2.31
N PRO A 362 -12.13 5.61 -2.37
CA PRO A 362 -10.97 6.41 -2.76
C PRO A 362 -10.34 7.28 -1.64
N ALA A 363 -10.75 7.14 -0.37
CA ALA A 363 -10.26 8.01 0.71
C ALA A 363 -8.72 8.00 0.90
N GLU A 364 -8.08 6.82 0.88
CA GLU A 364 -6.62 6.71 0.93
C GLU A 364 -5.96 7.27 -0.33
N ASP A 365 -6.56 7.06 -1.50
CA ASP A 365 -6.04 7.56 -2.78
C ASP A 365 -6.07 9.10 -2.80
N TYR A 366 -7.08 9.71 -2.16
CA TYR A 366 -7.19 11.16 -2.03
C TYR A 366 -6.07 11.70 -1.15
N SER A 367 -5.86 11.10 0.03
CA SER A 367 -4.81 11.51 0.97
C SER A 367 -3.41 11.47 0.33
N LYS A 368 -3.11 10.40 -0.42
CA LYS A 368 -1.83 10.23 -1.11
C LYS A 368 -1.63 11.26 -2.22
N LEU A 369 -2.66 11.47 -3.06
CA LEU A 369 -2.60 12.45 -4.14
C LEU A 369 -2.53 13.89 -3.60
N ASN A 370 -3.21 14.17 -2.50
CA ASN A 370 -3.21 15.48 -1.85
C ASN A 370 -1.80 15.85 -1.34
N LEU A 371 -1.08 14.90 -0.75
CA LEU A 371 0.33 15.10 -0.37
C LEU A 371 1.19 15.47 -1.59
N LEU A 372 1.07 14.73 -2.71
CA LEU A 372 1.83 15.03 -3.92
C LEU A 372 1.49 16.40 -4.51
N PHE A 373 0.21 16.78 -4.50
CA PHE A 373 -0.24 18.08 -4.99
C PHE A 373 0.36 19.24 -4.19
N TYR A 374 0.45 19.13 -2.86
CA TYR A 374 1.10 20.18 -2.06
C TYR A 374 2.62 20.16 -2.24
N LEU A 375 3.25 18.97 -2.28
CA LEU A 375 4.68 18.87 -2.60
C LEU A 375 5.00 19.52 -3.96
N SER A 376 4.16 19.32 -4.97
CA SER A 376 4.37 19.89 -6.29
C SER A 376 4.34 21.42 -6.27
N LYS A 377 3.51 22.03 -5.40
CA LYS A 377 3.51 23.49 -5.17
C LYS A 377 4.83 23.95 -4.56
N TYR A 378 5.35 23.25 -3.55
CA TYR A 378 6.62 23.61 -2.91
C TYR A 378 7.83 23.43 -3.84
N TYR A 379 7.81 22.41 -4.69
CA TYR A 379 8.86 22.18 -5.71
C TYR A 379 8.63 22.95 -7.02
N ASN A 380 7.56 23.74 -7.13
CA ASN A 380 7.16 24.51 -8.31
C ASN A 380 7.12 23.65 -9.59
N THR A 381 6.31 22.59 -9.55
CA THR A 381 6.10 21.63 -10.66
C THR A 381 4.64 21.59 -11.10
N THR A 382 4.39 21.11 -12.32
CA THR A 382 3.05 21.00 -12.88
C THR A 382 2.16 20.07 -12.06
N ASN A 383 0.88 20.44 -11.86
CA ASN A 383 -0.06 19.68 -11.02
C ASN A 383 -1.54 19.83 -11.40
N SER A 384 -1.82 20.19 -12.65
CA SER A 384 -3.18 20.50 -13.09
C SER A 384 -4.09 19.27 -13.07
N THR A 385 -3.56 18.09 -13.38
CA THR A 385 -4.29 16.81 -13.34
C THR A 385 -4.49 16.34 -11.91
N MET A 386 -3.47 16.47 -11.05
CA MET A 386 -3.63 16.23 -9.61
C MET A 386 -4.76 17.10 -9.03
N GLU A 387 -4.74 18.41 -9.32
CA GLU A 387 -5.75 19.35 -8.85
C GLU A 387 -7.15 19.01 -9.37
N LYS A 388 -7.27 18.69 -10.67
CA LYS A 388 -8.54 18.25 -11.30
C LYS A 388 -9.14 17.06 -10.56
N CYS A 389 -8.34 16.03 -10.29
CA CYS A 389 -8.78 14.83 -9.58
C CYS A 389 -9.22 15.15 -8.14
N LEU A 390 -8.42 15.91 -7.39
CA LEU A 390 -8.72 16.28 -6.00
C LEU A 390 -10.02 17.09 -5.91
N LYS A 391 -10.16 18.14 -6.73
CA LYS A 391 -11.38 18.95 -6.79
C LYS A 391 -12.62 18.12 -7.10
N LYS A 392 -12.48 17.10 -7.95
CA LYS A 392 -13.60 16.23 -8.30
C LYS A 392 -14.08 15.39 -7.12
N TYR A 393 -13.16 14.85 -6.34
CA TYR A 393 -13.51 14.14 -5.09
C TYR A 393 -14.10 15.08 -4.05
N GLU A 394 -13.48 16.24 -3.83
CA GLU A 394 -13.93 17.24 -2.87
C GLU A 394 -15.36 17.73 -3.16
N LEU A 395 -15.73 17.86 -4.44
CA LEU A 395 -17.10 18.16 -4.85
C LEU A 395 -18.10 17.12 -4.32
N PHE A 396 -17.86 15.82 -4.57
CA PHE A 396 -18.75 14.75 -4.09
C PHE A 396 -18.75 14.62 -2.57
N TYR A 397 -17.62 14.84 -1.92
CA TYR A 397 -17.54 14.89 -0.46
C TYR A 397 -18.40 16.03 0.09
N ASN A 398 -18.27 17.24 -0.46
CA ASN A 398 -19.03 18.40 -0.01
C ASN A 398 -20.53 18.22 -0.25
N GLU A 399 -20.94 17.62 -1.38
CA GLU A 399 -22.33 17.24 -1.60
C GLU A 399 -22.83 16.24 -0.54
N LEU A 400 -22.04 15.22 -0.18
CA LEU A 400 -22.41 14.28 0.89
C LEU A 400 -22.56 15.00 2.24
N VAL A 401 -21.65 15.93 2.58
CA VAL A 401 -21.73 16.72 3.80
C VAL A 401 -22.97 17.60 3.82
N LEU A 402 -23.32 18.24 2.70
CA LEU A 402 -24.53 19.03 2.56
C LEU A 402 -25.79 18.16 2.70
N GLU A 403 -25.79 16.95 2.13
CA GLU A 403 -26.92 16.03 2.17
C GLU A 403 -27.14 15.38 3.54
N LYS A 404 -26.07 15.12 4.30
CA LYS A 404 -26.12 14.28 5.52
C LYS A 404 -25.79 15.03 6.82
N GLY A 405 -25.18 16.21 6.75
CA GLY A 405 -24.63 16.93 7.90
C GLY A 405 -23.25 16.40 8.32
N ILE A 406 -22.30 17.31 8.56
CA ILE A 406 -20.90 16.98 8.90
C ILE A 406 -20.80 16.18 10.21
N GLU A 407 -21.71 16.42 11.15
CA GLU A 407 -21.82 15.72 12.42
C GLU A 407 -22.16 14.24 12.21
N ASN A 408 -22.77 13.86 11.08
CA ASN A 408 -23.11 12.50 10.73
C ASN A 408 -22.06 11.80 9.86
N ILE A 409 -21.00 12.50 9.47
CA ILE A 409 -19.85 11.91 8.79
C ILE A 409 -18.85 11.41 9.85
N ASN A 410 -18.29 10.22 9.66
CA ASN A 410 -17.26 9.70 10.55
C ASN A 410 -16.01 10.60 10.45
N LYS A 411 -15.46 11.01 11.60
CA LYS A 411 -14.31 11.93 11.68
C LYS A 411 -13.09 11.47 10.89
N SER A 412 -12.85 10.16 10.80
CA SER A 412 -11.73 9.60 10.01
C SER A 412 -11.90 9.82 8.50
N CYS A 413 -13.11 10.16 8.05
CA CYS A 413 -13.43 10.45 6.65
C CYS A 413 -13.41 11.94 6.34
N TYR A 414 -13.08 12.81 7.30
CA TYR A 414 -13.01 14.25 7.05
C TYR A 414 -11.90 14.56 6.03
N LEU A 415 -12.13 15.58 5.21
CA LEU A 415 -11.09 16.05 4.30
C LEU A 415 -9.93 16.62 5.11
N HIS A 416 -8.75 16.03 4.91
CA HIS A 416 -7.51 16.48 5.51
C HIS A 416 -6.58 16.99 4.40
N GLN A 417 -6.37 18.31 4.38
CA GLN A 417 -5.40 18.94 3.51
C GLN A 417 -4.01 18.75 4.11
N ARG A 418 -3.10 18.14 3.35
CA ARG A 418 -1.76 17.75 3.80
C ARG A 418 -0.69 18.79 3.52
N ASP A 419 -1.07 20.06 3.40
CA ASP A 419 -0.16 21.18 3.12
C ASP A 419 0.96 21.30 4.18
N ASN A 420 0.58 21.31 5.47
CA ASN A 420 1.55 21.39 6.56
C ASN A 420 2.52 20.20 6.58
N GLU A 421 2.02 19.00 6.28
CA GLU A 421 2.86 17.80 6.16
C GLU A 421 3.83 17.92 4.98
N ALA A 422 3.34 18.35 3.81
CA ALA A 422 4.16 18.59 2.63
C ALA A 422 5.23 19.66 2.87
N LYS A 423 4.89 20.76 3.57
CA LYS A 423 5.84 21.83 3.92
C LYS A 423 6.97 21.33 4.82
N ASN A 424 6.61 20.61 5.88
CA ASN A 424 7.58 20.05 6.83
C ASN A 424 8.48 19.03 6.13
N LEU A 425 7.90 18.18 5.30
CA LEU A 425 8.63 17.19 4.51
C LEU A 425 9.57 17.83 3.49
N TYR A 426 9.10 18.82 2.74
CA TYR A 426 9.91 19.61 1.81
C TYR A 426 11.14 20.19 2.52
N SER A 427 10.92 20.78 3.70
CA SER A 427 11.99 21.39 4.48
C SER A 427 12.98 20.33 4.98
N TYR A 428 12.49 19.19 5.46
CA TYR A 428 13.33 18.08 5.94
C TYR A 428 14.17 17.47 4.82
N ILE A 429 13.56 17.17 3.67
CA ILE A 429 14.24 16.57 2.52
C ILE A 429 15.37 17.47 2.01
N ASN A 430 15.12 18.76 1.82
CA ASN A 430 16.11 19.67 1.26
C ASN A 430 17.23 20.06 2.26
N ASN A 431 17.03 19.87 3.57
CA ASN A 431 18.05 20.19 4.56
C ASN A 431 18.89 18.99 4.99
N PHE A 432 18.34 17.77 4.93
CA PHE A 432 18.97 16.60 5.57
C PHE A 432 19.17 15.39 4.66
N ILE A 433 18.56 15.36 3.46
CA ILE A 433 18.57 14.18 2.59
C ILE A 433 19.21 14.46 1.23
N LEU A 434 18.80 15.57 0.60
CA LEU A 434 19.27 16.01 -0.72
C LEU A 434 20.45 16.94 -0.63
#